data_AF-A0A949BRD9-F1
#
_entry.id   AF-A0A949BRD9-F1
#
_cell.length_a   1.000
_cell.length_b   1.000
_cell.length_c   1.000
_cell.angle_alpha   90.00
_cell.angle_beta   90.00
_cell.angle_gamma   90.00
#
_symmetry.space_group_name_H-M   'P 1'
#
loop_
_entity.id
_entity.type
_entity.pdbx_description
1 polymer ?
#
loop_
_entity_poly.entity_id
_entity_poly.type
_entity_poly.pdbx_seq_one_letter_code
_entity_poly.pdbx_strand_id
1 'polypeptide(L)'
;MSEIGGLANPWLFTVAYIGLVAALLVGLYFLIRYVVERNRSAPPPGFQDELEAQTSEEVQLDVRLGNLENQLQQLIAINIQLNERLKWVEGQMGVALSRGTFGDRKATTEEQVCQAFEQGKTVSELAHQFGRSKGEIELMLNLRRIRKGGVR
;
A
#
# COMPACT_ATOMS: atom_id res chain seq x y z
N MET A 1 -38.63 -77.65 22.52
CA MET A 1 -38.04 -77.51 23.86
C MET A 1 -37.34 -78.83 24.16
N SER A 2 -36.09 -78.95 24.57
CA SER A 2 -34.99 -78.01 24.76
C SER A 2 -33.89 -78.84 25.43
N GLU A 3 -32.86 -79.30 24.71
CA GLU A 3 -31.64 -79.82 25.34
C GLU A 3 -30.43 -79.50 24.46
N ILE A 4 -29.88 -78.29 24.66
CA ILE A 4 -28.51 -77.96 24.27
C ILE A 4 -27.69 -78.09 25.55
N GLY A 5 -27.12 -79.28 25.77
CA GLY A 5 -26.46 -79.65 27.04
C GLY A 5 -25.19 -80.46 26.83
N GLY A 6 -24.37 -80.11 25.84
CA GLY A 6 -23.07 -80.74 25.59
C GLY A 6 -21.92 -79.94 26.20
N LEU A 7 -21.47 -80.36 27.40
CA LEU A 7 -20.11 -80.22 27.94
C LEU A 7 -19.37 -78.90 27.64
N ALA A 8 -19.71 -77.86 28.39
CA ALA A 8 -18.89 -76.65 28.48
C ALA A 8 -17.67 -76.94 29.38
N ASN A 9 -16.54 -77.33 28.78
CA ASN A 9 -15.34 -77.71 29.50
C ASN A 9 -14.73 -76.47 30.19
N PRO A 10 -14.71 -76.37 31.54
CA PRO A 10 -14.36 -75.13 32.26
C PRO A 10 -12.94 -74.64 31.95
N TRP A 11 -12.03 -75.56 31.62
CA TRP A 11 -10.65 -75.28 31.20
C TRP A 11 -10.55 -74.52 29.87
N LEU A 12 -11.49 -74.71 28.94
CA LEU A 12 -11.48 -73.96 27.69
C LEU A 12 -11.86 -72.49 27.92
N PHE A 13 -12.78 -72.23 28.84
CA PHE A 13 -13.15 -70.86 29.20
C PHE A 13 -12.02 -70.12 29.92
N THR A 14 -11.27 -70.80 30.80
CA THR A 14 -10.14 -70.17 31.49
C THR A 14 -9.01 -69.83 30.52
N VAL A 15 -8.67 -70.74 29.60
CA VAL A 15 -7.65 -70.48 28.56
C VAL A 15 -8.09 -69.36 27.61
N ALA A 16 -9.35 -69.36 27.17
CA ALA A 16 -9.90 -68.30 26.33
C ALA A 16 -9.91 -66.94 27.05
N TYR A 17 -10.27 -66.92 28.34
CA TYR A 17 -10.26 -65.72 29.16
C TYR A 17 -8.84 -65.16 29.34
N ILE A 18 -7.86 -66.01 29.64
CA ILE A 18 -6.45 -65.60 29.76
C ILE A 18 -5.94 -65.04 28.43
N GLY A 19 -6.26 -65.67 27.30
CA GLY A 19 -5.89 -65.19 25.98
C GLY A 19 -6.49 -63.81 25.67
N LEU A 20 -7.77 -63.60 26.01
CA LEU A 20 -8.45 -62.32 25.83
C LEU A 20 -7.84 -61.21 26.70
N VAL A 21 -7.53 -61.51 27.97
CA VAL A 21 -6.88 -60.56 28.87
C VAL A 21 -5.49 -60.19 28.37
N ALA A 22 -4.70 -61.17 27.90
CA ALA A 22 -3.38 -60.90 27.32
C ALA A 22 -3.47 -60.01 26.07
N ALA A 23 -4.43 -60.26 25.18
CA ALA A 23 -4.65 -59.44 23.99
C ALA A 23 -5.04 -57.99 24.35
N LEU A 24 -5.90 -57.81 25.36
CA LEU A 24 -6.26 -56.48 25.85
C LEU A 24 -5.07 -55.74 26.47
N LEU A 25 -4.22 -56.42 27.22
CA LEU A 25 -3.01 -55.80 27.80
C LEU A 25 -2.02 -55.38 26.73
N VAL A 26 -1.82 -56.19 25.68
CA VAL A 26 -0.96 -55.82 24.54
C VAL A 26 -1.56 -54.63 23.78
N GLY A 27 -2.87 -54.64 23.55
CA GLY A 27 -3.58 -53.52 22.92
C GLY A 27 -3.47 -52.23 23.74
N LEU A 28 -3.66 -52.31 25.06
CA LEU A 28 -3.52 -51.18 25.98
C LEU A 28 -2.09 -50.66 26.00
N TYR A 29 -1.09 -51.54 26.03
CA TYR A 29 0.32 -51.17 25.97
C TYR A 29 0.65 -50.41 24.68
N PHE A 30 0.17 -50.90 23.53
CA PHE A 30 0.34 -50.22 22.25
C PHE A 30 -0.40 -48.88 22.21
N LEU A 31 -1.60 -48.80 22.79
CA LEU A 31 -2.38 -47.57 22.87
C LEU A 31 -1.66 -46.52 23.73
N ILE A 32 -1.17 -46.90 24.91
CA ILE A 32 -0.41 -46.03 25.80
C ILE A 32 0.86 -45.56 25.09
N ARG A 33 1.61 -46.48 24.45
CA ARG A 33 2.80 -46.10 23.69
C ARG A 33 2.47 -45.13 22.56
N TYR A 34 1.42 -45.40 21.79
CA TYR A 34 0.99 -44.54 20.69
C TYR A 34 0.55 -43.15 21.18
N VAL A 35 -0.19 -43.08 22.30
CA VAL A 35 -0.58 -41.82 22.93
C VAL A 35 0.63 -41.07 23.47
N VAL A 36 1.59 -41.76 24.09
CA VAL A 36 2.83 -41.14 24.59
C VAL A 36 3.70 -40.64 23.44
N GLU A 37 3.87 -41.40 22.36
CA GLU A 37 4.61 -40.98 21.17
C GLU A 37 3.94 -39.77 20.51
N ARG A 38 2.59 -39.77 20.43
CA ARG A 38 1.81 -38.66 19.88
C ARG A 38 1.86 -37.41 20.77
N ASN A 39 1.76 -37.58 22.10
CA ASN A 39 1.89 -36.47 23.06
C ASN A 39 3.33 -36.00 23.24
N ARG A 40 4.33 -36.77 22.81
CA ARG A 40 5.74 -36.35 22.77
C ARG A 40 6.07 -35.45 21.58
N SER A 41 5.09 -35.06 20.76
CA SER A 41 5.29 -34.18 19.59
C SER A 41 5.61 -32.71 19.92
N ALA A 42 6.08 -32.41 21.13
CA ALA A 42 6.80 -31.19 21.41
C ALA A 42 7.81 -31.50 22.53
N PRO A 43 9.11 -31.72 22.23
CA PRO A 43 10.11 -31.46 23.26
C PRO A 43 9.87 -30.03 23.77
N PRO A 44 9.91 -29.76 25.08
CA PRO A 44 9.96 -28.37 25.55
C PRO A 44 11.13 -27.70 24.82
N PRO A 45 10.93 -26.53 24.19
CA PRO A 45 12.02 -25.85 23.50
C PRO A 45 13.18 -25.75 24.48
N GLY A 46 14.36 -26.21 24.06
CA GLY A 46 15.53 -26.08 24.91
C GLY A 46 15.76 -24.59 25.15
N PHE A 47 16.32 -24.23 26.30
CA PHE A 47 16.77 -22.85 26.56
C PHE A 47 17.64 -22.28 25.40
N GLN A 48 18.33 -23.17 24.67
CA GLN A 48 19.07 -22.83 23.46
C GLN A 48 18.17 -22.45 22.27
N ASP A 49 17.08 -23.17 22.01
CA ASP A 49 16.13 -22.83 20.95
C ASP A 49 15.44 -21.49 21.23
N GLU A 50 15.16 -21.19 22.51
CA GLU A 50 14.57 -19.91 22.95
C GLU A 50 15.58 -18.75 22.87
N LEU A 51 16.86 -18.99 23.17
CA LEU A 51 17.94 -18.02 22.95
C LEU A 51 18.17 -17.75 21.45
N GLU A 52 18.15 -18.78 20.60
CA GLU A 52 18.31 -18.64 19.15
C GLU A 52 17.12 -17.88 18.54
N ALA A 53 15.90 -18.13 19.04
CA ALA A 53 14.71 -17.37 18.65
C ALA A 53 14.81 -15.89 19.06
N GLN A 54 15.22 -15.60 20.31
CA GLN A 54 15.40 -14.22 20.78
C GLN A 54 16.49 -13.47 20.02
N THR A 55 17.66 -14.09 19.83
CA THR A 55 18.76 -13.47 19.09
C THR A 55 18.41 -13.25 17.62
N SER A 56 17.66 -14.16 16.99
CA SER A 56 17.14 -13.96 15.64
C SER A 56 16.12 -12.81 15.57
N GLU A 57 15.32 -12.60 16.60
CA GLU A 57 14.35 -11.50 16.67
C GLU A 57 15.05 -10.15 16.86
N GLU A 58 16.05 -10.07 17.74
CA GLU A 58 16.88 -8.88 17.95
C GLU A 58 17.62 -8.48 16.66
N VAL A 59 18.25 -9.45 15.97
CA VAL A 59 18.92 -9.20 14.69
C VAL A 59 17.94 -8.70 13.63
N GLN A 60 16.70 -9.21 13.60
CA GLN A 60 15.68 -8.69 12.68
C GLN A 60 15.26 -7.25 13.03
N LEU A 61 15.18 -6.89 14.31
CA LEU A 61 14.88 -5.53 14.75
C LEU A 61 16.00 -4.57 14.36
N ASP A 62 17.26 -4.95 14.52
CA ASP A 62 18.42 -4.14 14.12
C ASP A 62 18.46 -3.92 12.61
N VAL A 63 18.17 -4.95 11.81
CA VAL A 63 18.07 -4.80 10.35
C VAL A 63 16.94 -3.85 9.96
N ARG A 64 15.79 -3.91 10.65
CA ARG A 64 14.68 -2.98 10.40
C ARG A 64 15.03 -1.56 10.82
N LEU A 65 15.69 -1.38 11.96
CA LEU A 65 16.16 -0.07 12.43
C LEU A 65 17.15 0.54 11.44
N GLY A 66 18.15 -0.23 10.97
CA GLY A 66 19.10 0.24 9.97
C GLY A 66 18.44 0.59 8.63
N ASN A 67 17.40 -0.15 8.21
CA ASN A 67 16.64 0.19 7.00
C ASN A 67 15.84 1.49 7.19
N LEU A 68 15.19 1.68 8.33
CA LEU A 68 14.48 2.92 8.66
C LEU A 68 15.44 4.11 8.76
N GLU A 69 16.63 3.91 9.32
CA GLU A 69 17.67 4.94 9.39
C GLU A 69 18.13 5.34 7.99
N ASN A 70 18.40 4.37 7.11
CA ASN A 70 18.74 4.64 5.71
C ASN A 70 17.62 5.39 4.98
N GLN A 71 16.36 5.02 5.21
CA GLN A 71 15.21 5.73 4.63
C GLN A 71 15.12 7.17 5.14
N LEU A 72 15.36 7.41 6.44
CA LEU A 72 15.40 8.76 7.00
C LEU A 72 16.53 9.60 6.41
N GLN A 73 17.73 9.04 6.29
CA GLN A 73 18.87 9.71 5.66
C GLN A 73 18.57 10.07 4.20
N GLN A 74 17.95 9.16 3.45
CA GLN A 74 17.52 9.44 2.07
C GLN A 74 16.48 10.56 2.02
N LEU A 75 15.51 10.57 2.93
CA LEU A 75 14.49 11.62 3.02
C LEU A 75 15.10 12.99 3.33
N ILE A 76 16.10 13.03 4.22
CA ILE A 76 16.85 14.25 4.56
C ILE A 76 17.60 14.76 3.32
N ALA A 77 18.29 13.88 2.60
CA ALA A 77 19.02 14.25 1.38
C ALA A 77 18.08 14.82 0.31
N ILE A 78 16.91 14.21 0.11
CA ILE A 78 15.89 14.70 -0.82
C ILE A 78 15.37 16.07 -0.38
N ASN A 79 15.09 16.27 0.91
CA ASN A 79 14.63 17.57 1.42
C ASN A 79 15.66 18.69 1.20
N ILE A 80 16.94 18.41 1.43
CA ILE A 80 18.03 19.37 1.15
C ILE A 80 18.04 19.72 -0.34
N GLN A 81 17.99 18.71 -1.21
CA GLN A 81 17.98 18.92 -2.66
C GLN A 81 16.75 19.71 -3.13
N LEU A 82 15.57 19.44 -2.57
CA LEU A 82 14.35 20.18 -2.88
C LEU A 82 14.44 21.63 -2.42
N ASN A 83 15.01 21.89 -1.24
CA ASN A 83 15.17 23.23 -0.72
C ASN A 83 16.16 24.06 -1.55
N GLU A 84 17.25 23.44 -2.03
CA GLU A 84 18.17 24.09 -2.98
C GLU A 84 17.49 24.42 -4.32
N ARG A 85 16.69 23.49 -4.86
CA ARG A 85 15.90 23.73 -6.07
C ARG A 85 14.87 24.84 -5.87
N LEU A 86 14.22 24.89 -4.72
CA LEU A 86 13.27 25.94 -4.38
C LEU A 86 13.95 27.30 -4.34
N LYS A 87 15.09 27.43 -3.64
CA LYS A 87 15.89 28.67 -3.61
C LYS A 87 16.34 29.10 -5.00
N TRP A 88 16.73 28.15 -5.85
CA TRP A 88 17.09 28.45 -7.23
C TRP A 88 15.90 28.99 -8.03
N VAL A 89 14.73 28.35 -7.91
CA VAL A 89 13.49 28.82 -8.55
C VAL A 89 13.07 30.19 -8.01
N GLU A 90 13.15 30.41 -6.71
CA GLU A 90 12.87 31.71 -6.07
C GLU A 90 13.82 32.79 -6.60
N GLY A 91 15.12 32.49 -6.73
CA GLY A 91 16.09 33.39 -7.34
C GLY A 91 15.76 33.72 -8.79
N GLN A 92 15.40 32.71 -9.60
CA GLN A 92 14.97 32.92 -10.98
C GLN A 92 13.69 33.74 -11.05
N MET A 93 12.72 33.49 -10.17
CA MET A 93 11.47 34.23 -10.13
C MET A 93 11.71 35.67 -9.67
N GLY A 94 12.59 35.90 -8.70
CA GLY A 94 13.01 37.24 -8.28
C GLY A 94 13.68 38.01 -9.42
N VAL A 95 14.50 37.35 -10.23
CA VAL A 95 15.09 37.96 -11.44
C VAL A 95 14.03 38.20 -12.52
N ALA A 96 13.10 37.28 -12.74
CA ALA A 96 12.02 37.43 -13.71
C ALA A 96 11.04 38.56 -13.35
N LEU A 97 10.73 38.69 -12.05
CA LEU A 97 9.90 39.76 -11.49
C LEU A 97 10.63 41.11 -11.53
N SER A 98 11.91 41.17 -11.15
CA SER A 98 12.70 42.41 -11.22
C SER A 98 13.02 42.86 -12.65
N ARG A 99 13.10 41.93 -13.62
CA ARG A 99 13.17 42.23 -15.06
C ARG A 99 11.83 42.61 -15.69
N GLY A 100 10.74 42.73 -14.92
CA GLY A 100 9.46 43.22 -15.43
C GLY A 100 8.79 42.33 -16.49
N THR A 101 9.14 41.05 -16.57
CA THR A 101 8.63 40.15 -17.63
C THR A 101 7.18 39.69 -17.45
N PHE A 102 6.54 40.06 -16.33
CA PHE A 102 5.07 40.00 -16.20
C PHE A 102 4.36 41.28 -16.64
N GLY A 103 5.09 42.36 -16.91
CA GLY A 103 4.57 43.66 -17.35
C GLY A 103 4.77 43.97 -18.85
N ASP A 104 5.63 43.21 -19.55
CA ASP A 104 5.90 43.42 -20.99
C ASP A 104 5.39 42.25 -21.85
N ARG A 105 4.26 41.65 -21.46
CA ARG A 105 3.41 41.01 -22.46
C ARG A 105 2.89 42.17 -23.32
N LYS A 106 3.51 42.41 -24.47
CA LYS A 106 2.84 43.04 -25.62
C LYS A 106 1.41 42.53 -25.59
N ALA A 107 0.44 43.41 -25.30
CA ALA A 107 -0.95 43.00 -25.11
C ALA A 107 -1.28 42.00 -26.19
N THR A 108 -1.62 40.78 -25.79
CA THR A 108 -1.88 39.73 -26.78
C THR A 108 -2.98 40.24 -27.72
N THR A 109 -3.00 39.81 -28.97
CA THR A 109 -4.05 40.25 -29.91
C THR A 109 -5.45 40.05 -29.30
N GLU A 110 -5.61 39.04 -28.43
CA GLU A 110 -6.79 38.82 -27.60
C GLU A 110 -7.09 39.94 -26.61
N GLU A 111 -6.11 40.39 -25.82
CA GLU A 111 -6.28 41.53 -24.92
C GLU A 111 -6.59 42.83 -25.65
N GLN A 112 -5.96 43.08 -26.80
CA GLN A 112 -6.24 44.28 -27.59
C GLN A 112 -7.65 44.28 -28.17
N VAL A 113 -8.10 43.14 -28.71
CA VAL A 113 -9.49 42.95 -29.20
C VAL A 113 -10.48 43.17 -28.06
N CYS A 114 -10.19 42.61 -26.89
CA CYS A 114 -11.07 42.69 -25.73
C CYS A 114 -11.14 44.09 -25.13
N GLN A 115 -10.02 44.81 -25.07
CA GLN A 115 -9.97 46.20 -24.62
C GLN A 115 -10.71 47.13 -25.60
N ALA A 116 -10.53 46.91 -26.90
CA ALA A 116 -11.23 47.67 -27.93
C ALA A 116 -12.75 47.40 -27.92
N PHE A 117 -13.18 46.19 -27.57
CA PHE A 117 -14.59 45.87 -27.33
C PHE A 117 -15.14 46.55 -26.06
N GLU A 118 -14.37 46.58 -24.96
CA GLU A 118 -14.74 47.30 -23.73
C GLU A 118 -14.84 48.83 -23.96
N GLN A 119 -14.10 49.36 -24.94
CA GLN A 119 -14.21 50.75 -25.41
C GLN A 119 -15.43 51.02 -26.31
N GLY A 120 -16.26 50.01 -26.57
CA GLY A 120 -17.52 50.14 -27.31
C GLY A 120 -17.44 49.83 -28.81
N LYS A 121 -16.31 49.30 -29.32
CA LYS A 121 -16.23 48.89 -30.73
C LYS A 121 -17.05 47.64 -31.02
N THR A 122 -17.65 47.60 -32.20
CA THR A 122 -18.46 46.46 -32.63
C THR A 122 -17.58 45.31 -33.12
N VAL A 123 -18.11 44.08 -33.09
CA VAL A 123 -17.42 42.88 -33.60
C VAL A 123 -17.00 43.03 -35.06
N SER A 124 -17.79 43.74 -35.88
CA SER A 124 -17.47 43.98 -37.30
C SER A 124 -16.28 44.94 -37.47
N GLU A 125 -16.18 45.96 -36.63
CA GLU A 125 -15.05 46.90 -36.63
C GLU A 125 -13.77 46.23 -36.16
N LEU A 126 -13.85 45.37 -35.13
CA LEU A 126 -12.73 44.58 -34.64
C LEU A 126 -12.26 43.56 -35.70
N ALA A 127 -13.18 42.90 -36.38
CA ALA A 127 -12.85 41.99 -37.48
C ALA A 127 -12.06 42.70 -38.59
N HIS A 128 -12.48 43.91 -38.97
CA HIS A 128 -11.77 44.72 -39.96
C HIS A 128 -10.43 45.24 -39.45
N GLN A 129 -10.38 45.76 -38.21
CA GLN A 129 -9.18 46.33 -37.61
C GLN A 129 -8.07 45.30 -37.38
N PHE A 130 -8.43 44.07 -37.00
CA PHE A 130 -7.47 43.01 -36.69
C PHE A 130 -7.29 42.00 -37.84
N GLY A 131 -7.97 42.20 -38.98
CA GLY A 131 -7.87 41.34 -40.16
C GLY A 131 -8.36 39.90 -39.91
N ARG A 132 -9.34 39.72 -39.03
CA ARG A 132 -9.86 38.42 -38.60
C ARG A 132 -11.32 38.24 -38.96
N SER A 133 -11.78 36.99 -39.00
CA SER A 133 -13.20 36.73 -39.23
C SER A 133 -14.05 37.14 -38.01
N LYS A 134 -15.32 37.48 -38.23
CA LYS A 134 -16.24 37.82 -37.12
C LYS A 134 -16.35 36.69 -36.09
N GLY A 135 -16.37 35.44 -36.55
CA GLY A 135 -16.42 34.26 -35.67
C GLY A 135 -15.18 34.11 -34.78
N GLU A 136 -13.99 34.46 -35.29
CA GLU A 136 -12.76 34.46 -34.47
C GLU A 136 -12.80 35.52 -33.38
N ILE A 137 -13.28 36.73 -33.70
CA ILE A 137 -13.43 37.81 -32.70
C ILE A 137 -14.44 37.40 -31.62
N GLU A 138 -15.58 36.83 -32.00
CA GLU A 138 -16.59 36.34 -31.05
C GLU A 138 -16.06 35.21 -30.17
N LEU A 139 -15.29 34.28 -30.74
CA LEU A 139 -14.65 33.21 -29.99
C LEU A 139 -13.69 33.77 -28.94
N MET A 140 -12.85 34.74 -29.31
CA MET A 140 -11.92 35.40 -28.39
C MET A 140 -12.65 36.09 -27.22
N LEU A 141 -13.74 36.81 -27.52
CA LEU A 141 -14.56 37.46 -26.49
C LEU A 141 -15.23 36.43 -25.57
N ASN A 142 -15.73 35.32 -26.13
CA ASN A 142 -16.37 34.24 -25.36
C ASN A 142 -15.39 33.49 -24.46
N LEU A 143 -14.19 33.16 -24.95
CA LEU A 143 -13.14 32.52 -24.14
C LEU A 143 -12.76 33.39 -22.95
N ARG A 144 -12.64 34.71 -23.15
CA ARG A 144 -12.40 35.65 -22.04
C ARG A 144 -13.55 35.70 -21.05
N ARG A 145 -14.80 35.64 -21.52
CA ARG A 145 -15.98 35.57 -20.65
C ARG A 145 -15.98 34.31 -19.80
N ILE A 146 -15.67 33.14 -20.37
CA ILE A 146 -15.57 31.88 -19.63
C ILE A 146 -14.45 31.96 -18.59
N ARG A 147 -13.28 32.49 -18.97
CA ARG A 147 -12.15 32.66 -18.05
C ARG A 147 -12.45 33.58 -16.86
N LYS A 148 -13.22 34.67 -17.08
CA LYS A 148 -13.64 35.60 -16.00
C LYS A 148 -14.88 35.13 -15.24
N GLY A 149 -15.76 34.36 -15.86
CA GLY A 149 -17.06 33.94 -15.32
C GLY A 149 -17.11 32.50 -14.78
N GLY A 150 -16.06 31.70 -14.96
CA GLY A 150 -15.95 30.32 -14.44
C GLY A 150 -15.58 30.22 -12.96
N VAL A 151 -15.58 31.34 -12.23
CA VAL A 151 -15.47 31.38 -10.76
C VAL A 151 -16.82 31.83 -10.21
N ARG A 152 -17.78 30.90 -10.17
CA ARG A 152 -18.96 30.97 -9.30
C ARG A 152 -19.34 29.56 -8.88
#